data_AF-A0ABD5NK57-F1
#
_entry.id   AF-A0ABD5NK57-F1
#
_cell.length_a   1.000
_cell.length_b   1.000
_cell.length_c   1.000
_cell.angle_alpha   90.00
_cell.angle_beta   90.00
_cell.angle_gamma   90.00
#
_symmetry.space_group_name_H-M   'P 1'
#
loop_
_entity.id
_entity.type
_entity.pdbx_description
1 polymer ?
#
loop_
_entity_poly.entity_id
_entity_poly.type
_entity_poly.pdbx_seq_one_letter_code
_entity_poly.pdbx_strand_id
1 'polypeptide(L)'
;MSLSIRRVVSEGISVATSRSGAVLALLFFVAESLGVLLMLVAGTTYVPVDIGTGVTGGPEVAAGGELPASVAAVTSALTGVFTAIVTIPITIVAIRTFVGGATDGIPDAYLFDRIGRATASAFGASLLYGLVVVTISFVSAFVLLAAAVLVGGTDVATSAVGLLAFATLAFVIVVGTIALFGIVWLHTLFLLHEVSVRDRGALGAFRGSWAAVRGNRLKLAALAGGLVVIRGLVSWVSVPSGYGGWSTLQLLLTPIGLAVTAVVGVYVTAILARAYRRLRPDVGETFT
;
A
#
# COMPACT_ATOMS: atom_id res chain seq x y z
N MET A 1 -14.68 2.72 -25.30
CA MET A 1 -15.80 2.73 -24.33
C MET A 1 -15.48 3.70 -23.20
N SER A 2 -16.42 4.57 -22.83
CA SER A 2 -16.21 5.56 -21.77
C SER A 2 -16.45 4.95 -20.39
N LEU A 3 -15.49 5.11 -19.48
CA LEU A 3 -15.66 4.69 -18.08
C LEU A 3 -16.73 5.56 -17.39
N SER A 4 -17.82 4.95 -16.96
CA SER A 4 -18.91 5.61 -16.22
C SER A 4 -18.70 5.43 -14.71
N ILE A 5 -18.13 6.45 -14.05
CA ILE A 5 -17.77 6.42 -12.62
C ILE A 5 -18.94 5.98 -11.75
N ARG A 6 -20.12 6.59 -11.94
CA ARG A 6 -21.34 6.27 -11.17
C ARG A 6 -21.69 4.78 -11.21
N ARG A 7 -21.62 4.16 -12.39
CA ARG A 7 -21.96 2.75 -12.55
C ARG A 7 -20.91 1.85 -11.91
N VAL A 8 -19.62 2.16 -12.09
CA VAL A 8 -18.51 1.44 -11.45
C VAL A 8 -18.61 1.48 -9.93
N VAL A 9 -18.92 2.65 -9.36
CA VAL A 9 -19.09 2.83 -7.91
C VAL A 9 -20.31 2.06 -7.41
N SER A 10 -21.47 2.17 -8.09
CA SER A 10 -22.69 1.45 -7.70
C SER A 10 -22.52 -0.07 -7.77
N GLU A 11 -21.91 -0.59 -8.84
CA GLU A 11 -21.63 -2.03 -9.01
C GLU A 11 -20.59 -2.51 -7.99
N GLY A 12 -19.58 -1.69 -7.69
CA GLY A 12 -18.56 -2.00 -6.69
C GLY A 12 -19.15 -2.07 -5.27
N ILE A 13 -19.96 -1.08 -4.89
CA ILE A 13 -20.67 -1.04 -3.60
C ILE A 13 -21.57 -2.27 -3.45
N SER A 14 -22.38 -2.59 -4.47
CA SER A 14 -23.32 -3.73 -4.42
C SER A 14 -22.61 -5.05 -4.14
N VAL A 15 -21.40 -5.24 -4.66
CA VAL A 15 -20.63 -6.48 -4.46
C VAL A 15 -19.87 -6.43 -3.13
N ALA A 16 -19.39 -5.26 -2.72
CA ALA A 16 -18.77 -5.08 -1.42
C ALA A 16 -19.75 -5.32 -0.25
N THR A 17 -21.04 -5.00 -0.43
CA THR A 17 -22.10 -5.26 0.56
C THR A 17 -22.58 -6.71 0.60
N SER A 18 -22.06 -7.58 -0.27
CA SER A 18 -22.47 -8.98 -0.35
C SER A 18 -21.88 -9.83 0.79
N ARG A 19 -22.31 -11.10 0.87
CA ARG A 19 -21.77 -12.07 1.84
C ARG A 19 -20.28 -12.29 1.64
N SER A 20 -19.83 -12.42 0.39
CA SER A 20 -18.40 -12.51 0.05
C SER A 20 -17.64 -11.26 0.49
N GLY A 21 -18.23 -10.07 0.32
CA GLY A 21 -17.65 -8.81 0.78
C GLY A 21 -17.46 -8.77 2.29
N ALA A 22 -18.45 -9.23 3.06
CA ALA A 22 -18.37 -9.30 4.53
C ALA A 22 -17.27 -10.29 5.01
N VAL A 23 -17.18 -11.46 4.38
CA VAL A 23 -16.12 -12.45 4.70
C VAL A 23 -14.73 -11.86 4.41
N LEU A 24 -14.56 -11.19 3.26
CA LEU A 24 -13.30 -10.55 2.93
C LEU A 24 -12.97 -9.39 3.88
N ALA A 25 -13.97 -8.62 4.33
CA ALA A 25 -13.77 -7.56 5.32
C ALA A 25 -13.27 -8.13 6.65
N LEU A 26 -13.82 -9.26 7.09
CA LEU A 26 -13.34 -9.97 8.28
C LEU A 26 -11.89 -10.46 8.09
N LEU A 27 -11.56 -11.04 6.93
CA LEU A 27 -10.20 -11.50 6.64
C LEU A 27 -9.19 -10.34 6.61
N PHE A 28 -9.55 -9.21 6.00
CA PHE A 28 -8.73 -7.99 6.04
C PHE A 28 -8.57 -7.46 7.45
N PHE A 29 -9.65 -7.45 8.25
CA PHE A 29 -9.59 -7.01 9.64
C PHE A 29 -8.64 -7.90 10.46
N VAL A 30 -8.70 -9.22 10.31
CA VAL A 30 -7.78 -10.15 10.99
C VAL A 30 -6.34 -9.93 10.53
N ALA A 31 -6.10 -9.77 9.23
CA ALA A 31 -4.76 -9.55 8.68
C ALA A 31 -4.17 -8.20 9.14
N GLU A 32 -4.95 -7.12 9.11
CA GLU A 32 -4.52 -5.80 9.59
C GLU A 32 -4.30 -5.79 11.10
N SER A 33 -5.17 -6.47 11.87
CA SER A 33 -4.99 -6.64 13.32
C SER A 33 -3.70 -7.39 13.64
N LEU A 34 -3.41 -8.47 12.93
CA LEU A 34 -2.16 -9.22 13.07
C LEU A 34 -0.96 -8.34 12.72
N GLY A 35 -1.04 -7.53 11.65
CA GLY A 35 -0.01 -6.58 11.27
C GLY A 35 0.26 -5.52 12.35
N VAL A 36 -0.79 -4.97 12.96
CA VAL A 36 -0.65 -4.00 14.06
C VAL A 36 -0.07 -4.67 15.31
N LEU A 37 -0.50 -5.89 15.66
CA LEU A 37 0.06 -6.63 16.79
C LEU A 37 1.56 -6.91 16.58
N LEU A 38 1.94 -7.33 15.37
CA LEU A 38 3.34 -7.55 15.04
C LEU A 38 4.14 -6.24 15.05
N MET A 39 3.57 -5.15 14.55
CA MET A 39 4.21 -3.84 14.61
C MET A 39 4.36 -3.36 16.05
N LEU A 40 3.40 -3.64 16.92
CA LEU A 40 3.47 -3.34 18.35
C LEU A 40 4.61 -4.12 19.01
N VAL A 41 4.70 -5.43 18.75
CA VAL A 41 5.78 -6.30 19.24
C VAL A 41 7.14 -5.91 18.66
N ALA A 42 7.19 -5.54 17.38
CA ALA A 42 8.41 -5.08 16.73
C ALA A 42 8.86 -3.70 17.22
N GLY A 43 7.89 -2.85 17.56
CA GLY A 43 8.06 -1.48 18.02
C GLY A 43 8.34 -1.38 19.52
N THR A 44 8.21 -2.45 20.31
CA THR A 44 8.78 -2.46 21.66
C THR A 44 10.29 -2.48 21.53
N THR A 45 10.89 -1.28 21.52
CA THR A 45 12.34 -1.07 21.50
C THR A 45 13.01 -1.43 22.83
N TYR A 46 12.24 -1.85 23.84
CA TYR A 46 12.74 -2.19 25.16
C TYR A 46 12.96 -3.69 25.29
N VAL A 47 14.15 -4.08 25.75
CA VAL A 47 14.40 -5.44 26.24
C VAL A 47 13.48 -5.67 27.45
N PRO A 48 12.56 -6.66 27.42
CA PRO A 48 11.68 -6.92 28.54
C PRO A 48 12.51 -7.15 29.80
N VAL A 49 12.18 -6.44 30.87
CA VAL A 49 12.83 -6.63 32.18
C VAL A 49 12.51 -8.06 32.62
N ASP A 50 13.54 -8.86 32.92
CA ASP A 50 13.37 -10.26 33.27
C ASP A 50 12.38 -10.40 34.44
N ILE A 51 11.20 -10.97 34.17
CA ILE A 51 10.12 -11.17 35.15
C ILE A 51 10.28 -12.55 35.82
N GLY A 52 11.51 -13.07 35.91
CA GLY A 52 11.81 -14.42 36.40
C GLY A 52 11.75 -15.50 35.33
N THR A 53 11.88 -15.12 34.05
CA THR A 53 11.98 -16.03 32.89
C THR A 53 13.40 -16.53 32.64
N GLY A 54 14.41 -15.96 33.32
CA GLY A 54 15.82 -16.33 33.16
C GLY A 54 16.45 -15.75 31.90
N VAL A 55 15.79 -14.78 31.25
CA VAL A 55 16.31 -14.07 30.08
C VAL A 55 17.14 -12.89 30.58
N THR A 56 18.41 -13.12 30.87
CA THR A 56 19.36 -12.06 31.20
C THR A 56 19.76 -11.29 29.94
N GLY A 57 19.64 -9.96 29.96
CA GLY A 57 20.17 -9.10 28.89
C GLY A 57 21.66 -9.41 28.65
N GLY A 58 22.05 -9.51 27.37
CA GLY A 58 23.44 -9.71 26.99
C GLY A 58 24.32 -8.53 27.42
N PRO A 59 25.65 -8.70 27.43
CA PRO A 59 26.59 -7.69 27.95
C PRO A 59 26.53 -6.31 27.27
N GLU A 60 25.89 -6.21 26.10
CA GLU A 60 25.78 -4.98 25.32
C GLU A 60 24.43 -4.25 25.45
N VAL A 61 23.38 -4.86 26.03
CA VAL A 61 22.05 -4.25 26.14
C VAL A 61 21.47 -4.51 27.52
N ALA A 62 21.42 -3.47 28.34
CA ALA A 62 20.78 -3.52 29.65
C ALA A 62 19.29 -3.87 29.51
N ALA A 63 18.75 -4.67 30.44
CA ALA A 63 17.31 -4.87 30.55
C ALA A 63 16.62 -3.50 30.72
N GLY A 64 15.61 -3.20 29.90
CA GLY A 64 15.00 -1.87 29.84
C GLY A 64 15.76 -0.82 29.00
N GLY A 65 16.80 -1.20 28.26
CA GLY A 65 17.49 -0.34 27.28
C GLY A 65 16.85 -0.36 25.89
N GLU A 66 17.13 0.66 25.08
CA GLU A 66 16.69 0.77 23.68
C GLU A 66 17.48 -0.18 22.76
N LEU A 67 16.78 -0.84 21.83
CA LEU A 67 17.40 -1.63 20.77
C LEU A 67 18.23 -0.76 19.81
N PRO A 68 19.38 -1.26 19.31
CA PRO A 68 20.12 -0.57 18.25
C PRO A 68 19.25 -0.27 17.03
N ALA A 69 19.43 0.90 16.42
CA ALA A 69 18.64 1.34 15.27
C ALA A 69 18.65 0.35 14.09
N SER A 70 19.77 -0.36 13.89
CA SER A 70 19.89 -1.42 12.89
C SER A 70 18.97 -2.61 13.17
N VAL A 71 18.84 -3.02 14.42
CA VAL A 71 17.93 -4.10 14.84
C VAL A 71 16.48 -3.67 14.66
N ALA A 72 16.13 -2.47 15.12
CA ALA A 72 14.78 -1.92 14.93
C ALA A 72 14.38 -1.83 13.45
N ALA A 73 15.32 -1.43 12.59
CA ALA A 73 15.10 -1.38 11.14
C ALA A 73 14.88 -2.78 10.55
N VAL A 74 15.69 -3.77 10.94
CA VAL A 74 15.52 -5.17 10.49
C VAL A 74 14.19 -5.74 10.95
N THR A 75 13.81 -5.55 12.22
CA THR A 75 12.53 -6.04 12.76
C THR A 75 11.34 -5.39 12.04
N SER A 76 11.41 -4.08 11.79
CA SER A 76 10.39 -3.35 11.03
C SER A 76 10.27 -3.89 9.60
N ALA A 77 11.41 -4.14 8.94
CA ALA A 77 11.44 -4.71 7.59
C ALA A 77 10.84 -6.12 7.55
N LEU A 78 11.22 -6.99 8.48
CA LEU A 78 10.67 -8.35 8.59
C LEU A 78 9.17 -8.34 8.87
N THR A 79 8.71 -7.45 9.75
CA THR A 79 7.28 -7.26 10.04
C THR A 79 6.51 -6.82 8.80
N GLY A 80 7.06 -5.90 8.01
CA GLY A 80 6.49 -5.47 6.74
C GLY A 80 6.43 -6.61 5.72
N VAL A 81 7.50 -7.40 5.58
CA VAL A 81 7.55 -8.56 4.68
C VAL A 81 6.51 -9.61 5.10
N PHE A 82 6.44 -9.95 6.38
CA PHE A 82 5.46 -10.89 6.90
C PHE A 82 4.03 -10.41 6.65
N THR A 83 3.74 -9.15 6.96
CA THR A 83 2.42 -8.53 6.72
C THR A 83 2.06 -8.59 5.24
N ALA A 84 3.02 -8.33 4.34
CA ALA A 84 2.81 -8.44 2.90
C ALA A 84 2.51 -9.88 2.47
N ILE A 85 3.25 -10.87 2.98
CA ILE A 85 3.03 -12.29 2.67
C ILE A 85 1.62 -12.75 3.09
N VAL A 86 1.11 -12.28 4.22
CA VAL A 86 -0.25 -12.60 4.69
C VAL A 86 -1.32 -11.85 3.89
N THR A 87 -1.09 -10.57 3.58
CA THR A 87 -2.13 -9.70 2.98
C THR A 87 -2.28 -9.88 1.47
N ILE A 88 -1.20 -10.22 0.75
CA ILE A 88 -1.22 -10.37 -0.71
C ILE A 88 -2.18 -11.48 -1.17
N PRO A 89 -2.16 -12.72 -0.62
CA PRO A 89 -3.10 -13.76 -1.00
C PRO A 89 -4.56 -13.35 -0.78
N ILE A 90 -4.86 -12.73 0.36
CA ILE A 90 -6.21 -12.23 0.68
C ILE A 90 -6.64 -11.20 -0.36
N THR A 91 -5.74 -10.28 -0.72
CA THR A 91 -5.99 -9.27 -1.77
C THR A 91 -6.23 -9.90 -3.14
N ILE A 92 -5.46 -10.93 -3.51
CA ILE A 92 -5.64 -11.66 -4.78
C ILE A 92 -7.03 -12.31 -4.83
N VAL A 93 -7.42 -13.02 -3.76
CA VAL A 93 -8.73 -13.66 -3.65
C VAL A 93 -9.83 -12.61 -3.72
N ALA A 94 -9.67 -11.47 -3.02
CA ALA A 94 -10.62 -10.36 -3.06
C ALA A 94 -10.80 -9.82 -4.47
N ILE A 95 -9.69 -9.55 -5.17
CA ILE A 95 -9.74 -9.06 -6.55
C ILE A 95 -10.42 -10.07 -7.47
N ARG A 96 -10.04 -11.36 -7.42
CA ARG A 96 -10.67 -12.42 -8.24
C ARG A 96 -12.18 -12.50 -7.99
N THR A 97 -12.58 -12.49 -6.71
CA THR A 97 -13.98 -12.52 -6.28
C THR A 97 -14.77 -11.33 -6.80
N PHE A 98 -14.23 -10.11 -6.69
CA PHE A 98 -14.94 -8.89 -7.11
C PHE A 98 -14.91 -8.64 -8.62
N VAL A 99 -13.86 -9.08 -9.32
CA VAL A 99 -13.82 -9.05 -10.79
C VAL A 99 -14.85 -10.04 -11.34
N GLY A 100 -14.86 -11.29 -10.84
CA GLY A 100 -15.85 -12.30 -11.17
C GLY A 100 -17.28 -11.88 -10.80
N GLY A 101 -17.42 -11.12 -9.71
CA GLY A 101 -18.71 -10.64 -9.24
C GLY A 101 -19.47 -11.64 -8.38
N ALA A 102 -18.77 -12.57 -7.75
CA ALA A 102 -19.37 -13.57 -6.87
C ALA A 102 -19.84 -12.95 -5.55
N THR A 103 -21.15 -12.99 -5.28
CA THR A 103 -21.77 -12.35 -4.10
C THR A 103 -22.16 -13.33 -2.99
N ASP A 104 -22.48 -14.58 -3.36
CA ASP A 104 -23.06 -15.55 -2.43
C ASP A 104 -22.01 -16.40 -1.69
N GLY A 105 -20.81 -16.51 -2.26
CA GLY A 105 -19.68 -17.23 -1.70
C GLY A 105 -18.41 -16.98 -2.51
N ILE A 106 -17.26 -17.39 -1.96
CA ILE A 106 -15.96 -17.34 -2.65
C ILE A 106 -15.77 -18.68 -3.38
N PRO A 107 -15.72 -18.70 -4.73
CA PRO A 107 -15.51 -19.93 -5.49
C PRO A 107 -14.15 -20.58 -5.17
N ASP A 108 -14.11 -21.92 -5.08
CA ASP A 108 -12.88 -22.69 -4.79
C ASP A 108 -11.78 -22.43 -5.82
N ALA A 109 -12.15 -22.25 -7.10
CA ALA A 109 -11.22 -21.89 -8.15
C ALA A 109 -10.45 -20.60 -7.82
N TYR A 110 -11.09 -19.62 -7.17
CA TYR A 110 -10.43 -18.35 -6.85
C TYR A 110 -9.46 -18.48 -5.68
N LEU A 111 -9.73 -19.44 -4.76
CA LEU A 111 -8.91 -19.74 -3.58
C LEU A 111 -7.67 -20.57 -3.92
N PHE A 112 -7.82 -21.60 -4.75
CA PHE A 112 -6.77 -22.61 -4.90
C PHE A 112 -6.05 -22.55 -6.26
N ASP A 113 -6.68 -22.01 -7.31
CA ASP A 113 -6.05 -22.04 -8.63
C ASP A 113 -4.83 -21.10 -8.67
N ARG A 114 -3.64 -21.70 -8.77
CA ARG A 114 -2.33 -21.04 -8.92
C ARG A 114 -2.06 -19.92 -7.92
N ILE A 115 -2.70 -19.95 -6.74
CA ILE A 115 -2.59 -18.85 -5.76
C ILE A 115 -1.15 -18.61 -5.32
N GLY A 116 -0.33 -19.65 -5.20
CA GLY A 116 1.09 -19.52 -4.85
C GLY A 116 1.89 -18.76 -5.91
N ARG A 117 1.68 -19.06 -7.20
CA ARG A 117 2.36 -18.36 -8.30
C ARG A 117 1.86 -16.92 -8.44
N ALA A 118 0.55 -16.70 -8.27
CA ALA A 118 -0.04 -15.36 -8.26
C ALA A 118 0.52 -14.53 -7.09
N THR A 119 0.64 -15.12 -5.91
CA THR A 119 1.22 -14.47 -4.71
C THR A 119 2.69 -14.13 -4.93
N ALA A 120 3.50 -15.06 -5.41
CA ALA A 120 4.92 -14.80 -5.71
C ALA A 120 5.08 -13.71 -6.77
N SER A 121 4.24 -13.72 -7.81
CA SER A 121 4.25 -12.70 -8.86
C SER A 121 3.80 -11.34 -8.35
N ALA A 122 2.78 -11.30 -7.49
CA ALA A 122 2.27 -10.08 -6.86
C ALA A 122 3.29 -9.48 -5.89
N PHE A 123 3.97 -10.33 -5.13
CA PHE A 123 5.07 -9.93 -4.27
C PHE A 123 6.23 -9.35 -5.08
N GLY A 124 6.69 -10.05 -6.13
CA GLY A 124 7.72 -9.54 -7.04
C GLY A 124 7.31 -8.23 -7.73
N ALA A 125 6.05 -8.10 -8.13
CA ALA A 125 5.51 -6.87 -8.70
C ALA A 125 5.52 -5.71 -7.68
N SER A 126 5.18 -6.01 -6.42
CA SER A 126 5.21 -5.03 -5.32
C SER A 126 6.64 -4.58 -5.00
N LEU A 127 7.61 -5.51 -5.02
CA LEU A 127 9.03 -5.18 -4.87
C LEU A 127 9.54 -4.30 -6.02
N LEU A 128 9.21 -4.62 -7.27
CA LEU A 128 9.58 -3.79 -8.42
C LEU A 128 8.94 -2.40 -8.33
N TYR A 129 7.68 -2.30 -7.91
CA TYR A 129 7.02 -1.03 -7.67
C TYR A 129 7.74 -0.23 -6.58
N GLY A 130 8.05 -0.87 -5.45
CA GLY A 130 8.81 -0.28 -4.36
C GLY A 130 10.18 0.21 -4.83
N LEU A 131 10.90 -0.59 -5.63
CA LEU A 131 12.19 -0.22 -6.20
C LEU A 131 12.06 1.03 -7.08
N VAL A 132 11.06 1.11 -7.96
CA VAL A 132 10.81 2.31 -8.78
C VAL A 132 10.57 3.54 -7.92
N VAL A 133 9.74 3.42 -6.87
CA VAL A 133 9.44 4.52 -5.94
C VAL A 133 10.71 4.98 -5.20
N VAL A 134 11.51 4.03 -4.71
CA VAL A 134 12.79 4.32 -4.04
C VAL A 134 13.77 4.99 -5.00
N THR A 135 13.91 4.49 -6.22
CA THR A 135 14.79 5.08 -7.24
C THR A 135 14.39 6.53 -7.55
N ILE A 136 13.09 6.80 -7.75
CA ILE A 136 12.59 8.16 -7.98
C ILE A 136 12.92 9.07 -6.78
N SER A 137 12.69 8.60 -5.56
CA SER A 137 12.99 9.35 -4.33
C SER A 137 14.49 9.68 -4.24
N PHE A 138 15.34 8.67 -4.45
CA PHE A 138 16.79 8.80 -4.33
C PHE A 138 17.38 9.72 -5.39
N VAL A 139 16.94 9.58 -6.65
CA VAL A 139 17.37 10.46 -7.74
C VAL A 139 16.95 11.91 -7.45
N SER A 140 15.71 12.12 -7.00
CA SER A 140 15.21 13.47 -6.68
C SER A 140 16.00 14.11 -5.52
N ALA A 141 16.26 13.34 -4.46
CA ALA A 141 17.06 13.80 -3.32
C ALA A 141 18.51 14.10 -3.73
N PHE A 142 19.12 13.26 -4.56
CA PHE A 142 20.47 13.46 -5.07
C PHE A 142 20.56 14.74 -5.92
N VAL A 143 19.58 14.98 -6.80
CA VAL A 143 19.53 16.21 -7.61
C VAL A 143 19.36 17.45 -6.73
N LEU A 144 18.51 17.40 -5.70
CA LEU A 144 18.35 18.51 -4.73
C LEU A 144 19.64 18.78 -3.96
N LEU A 145 20.32 17.72 -3.49
CA LEU A 145 21.58 17.84 -2.78
C LEU A 145 22.66 18.44 -3.68
N ALA A 146 22.79 17.95 -4.92
CA ALA A 146 23.73 18.49 -5.89
C ALA A 146 23.46 19.97 -6.18
N ALA A 147 22.19 20.36 -6.34
CA ALA A 147 21.80 21.75 -6.49
C ALA A 147 22.17 22.60 -5.26
N ALA A 148 21.95 22.10 -4.05
CA ALA A 148 22.30 22.80 -2.82
C ALA A 148 23.81 23.02 -2.68
N VAL A 149 24.62 22.01 -2.99
CA VAL A 149 26.08 22.11 -2.98
C VAL A 149 26.58 23.08 -4.04
N LEU A 150 26.03 23.04 -5.26
CA LEU A 150 26.40 23.95 -6.34
C LEU A 150 26.07 25.41 -6.00
N VAL A 151 24.88 25.68 -5.46
CA VAL A 151 24.51 27.03 -5.03
C VAL A 151 25.38 27.47 -3.86
N GLY A 152 25.51 26.63 -2.83
CA GLY A 152 26.28 26.91 -1.60
C GLY A 152 27.78 27.12 -1.83
N GLY A 153 28.35 26.53 -2.88
CA GLY A 153 29.75 26.70 -3.27
C GLY A 153 30.05 28.01 -4.02
N THR A 154 29.04 28.85 -4.27
CA THR A 154 29.20 30.15 -4.94
C THR A 154 28.96 31.29 -3.97
N ASP A 155 29.64 32.43 -4.14
CA ASP A 155 29.37 33.65 -3.34
C ASP A 155 27.90 34.12 -3.46
N VAL A 156 27.22 33.68 -4.52
CA VAL A 156 25.80 33.91 -4.81
C VAL A 156 24.88 33.28 -3.76
N ALA A 157 25.33 32.26 -3.00
CA ALA A 157 24.53 31.60 -1.96
C ALA A 157 24.00 32.55 -0.88
N THR A 158 24.79 33.58 -0.56
CA THR A 158 24.43 34.59 0.46
C THR A 158 23.53 35.69 -0.11
N SER A 159 23.42 35.78 -1.43
CA SER A 159 22.56 36.75 -2.09
C SER A 159 21.10 36.29 -2.07
N ALA A 160 20.17 37.25 -1.93
CA ALA A 160 18.74 36.98 -2.03
C ALA A 160 18.37 36.29 -3.36
N VAL A 161 19.07 36.63 -4.44
CA VAL A 161 18.87 36.05 -5.78
C VAL A 161 19.23 34.56 -5.80
N GLY A 162 20.36 34.16 -5.18
CA GLY A 162 20.78 32.77 -5.08
C GLY A 162 19.79 31.92 -4.28
N LEU A 163 19.30 32.45 -3.15
CA LEU A 163 18.31 31.78 -2.33
C LEU A 163 16.97 31.62 -3.06
N LEU A 164 16.50 32.65 -3.76
CA LEU A 164 15.28 32.57 -4.58
C LEU A 164 15.43 31.58 -5.75
N ALA A 165 16.58 31.56 -6.42
CA ALA A 165 16.86 30.60 -7.49
C ALA A 165 16.86 29.15 -6.97
N PHE A 166 17.53 28.90 -5.85
CA PHE A 166 17.55 27.58 -5.22
C PHE A 166 16.14 27.15 -4.77
N ALA A 167 15.39 28.03 -4.10
CA ALA A 167 14.04 27.74 -3.64
C ALA A 167 13.11 27.40 -4.83
N THR A 168 13.22 28.13 -5.94
CA THR A 168 12.45 27.89 -7.15
C THR A 168 12.81 26.53 -7.78
N LEU A 169 14.10 26.23 -7.90
CA LEU A 169 14.57 24.95 -8.42
C LEU A 169 14.11 23.78 -7.53
N ALA A 170 14.25 23.93 -6.22
CA ALA A 170 13.81 22.94 -5.25
C ALA A 170 12.30 22.69 -5.35
N PHE A 171 11.51 23.76 -5.46
CA PHE A 171 10.07 23.65 -5.67
C PHE A 171 9.73 22.90 -6.96
N VAL A 172 10.38 23.22 -8.08
CA VAL A 172 10.16 22.53 -9.37
C VAL A 172 10.51 21.04 -9.27
N ILE A 173 11.62 20.69 -8.61
CA ILE A 173 12.01 19.29 -8.41
C ILE A 173 10.97 18.58 -7.56
N VAL A 174 10.59 19.14 -6.41
CA VAL A 174 9.58 18.53 -5.51
C VAL A 174 8.25 18.32 -6.23
N VAL A 175 7.75 19.34 -6.92
CA VAL A 175 6.50 19.24 -7.70
C VAL A 175 6.62 18.20 -8.82
N GLY A 176 7.75 18.20 -9.54
CA GLY A 176 8.03 17.22 -10.59
C GLY A 176 8.06 15.78 -10.06
N THR A 177 8.69 15.57 -8.91
CA THR A 177 8.74 14.27 -8.22
C THR A 177 7.36 13.81 -7.78
N ILE A 178 6.54 14.70 -7.19
CA ILE A 178 5.16 14.39 -6.81
C ILE A 178 4.33 14.02 -8.04
N ALA A 179 4.45 14.78 -9.13
CA ALA A 179 3.77 14.49 -10.39
C ALA A 179 4.19 13.13 -10.96
N LEU A 180 5.49 12.81 -10.91
CA LEU A 180 6.01 11.53 -11.36
C LEU A 180 5.46 10.36 -10.51
N PHE A 181 5.40 10.51 -9.18
CA PHE A 181 4.76 9.51 -8.33
C PHE A 181 3.29 9.32 -8.68
N GLY A 182 2.54 10.40 -8.90
CA GLY A 182 1.14 10.33 -9.33
C GLY A 182 0.98 9.56 -10.64
N ILE A 183 1.87 9.81 -11.62
CA ILE A 183 1.88 9.10 -12.91
C ILE A 183 2.18 7.62 -12.71
N VAL A 184 3.24 7.28 -11.98
CA VAL A 184 3.64 5.89 -11.74
C VAL A 184 2.53 5.15 -11.02
N TRP A 185 2.05 5.70 -9.89
CA TRP A 185 0.96 5.14 -9.10
C TRP A 185 -0.30 4.88 -9.95
N LEU A 186 -0.70 5.87 -10.78
CA LEU A 186 -1.86 5.74 -11.65
C LEU A 186 -1.69 4.61 -12.67
N HIS A 187 -0.51 4.47 -13.28
CA HIS A 187 -0.26 3.43 -14.28
C HIS A 187 -0.05 2.04 -13.68
N THR A 188 0.31 1.95 -12.40
CA THR A 188 0.47 0.69 -11.66
C THR A 188 -0.76 0.33 -10.83
N LEU A 189 -1.84 1.11 -10.94
CA LEU A 189 -3.05 0.92 -10.14
C LEU A 189 -3.66 -0.48 -10.31
N PHE A 190 -3.61 -1.04 -11.52
CA PHE A 190 -4.14 -2.37 -11.82
C PHE A 190 -3.06 -3.46 -11.81
N LEU A 191 -1.89 -3.21 -11.24
CA LEU A 191 -0.78 -4.16 -11.20
C LEU A 191 -1.20 -5.49 -10.55
N LEU A 192 -1.78 -5.44 -9.35
CA LEU A 192 -2.28 -6.63 -8.65
C LEU A 192 -3.45 -7.29 -9.38
N HIS A 193 -4.28 -6.51 -10.09
CA HIS A 193 -5.40 -7.05 -10.85
C HIS A 193 -4.92 -7.86 -12.06
N GLU A 194 -3.91 -7.36 -12.76
CA GLU A 194 -3.30 -8.05 -13.89
C GLU A 194 -2.58 -9.35 -13.45
N VAL A 195 -1.95 -9.35 -12.27
CA VAL A 195 -1.39 -10.57 -11.68
C VAL A 195 -2.49 -11.55 -11.28
N SER A 196 -3.51 -11.09 -10.55
CA SER A 196 -4.52 -11.96 -9.96
C SER A 196 -5.45 -12.58 -10.99
N VAL A 197 -5.80 -11.83 -12.04
CA VAL A 197 -6.82 -12.24 -13.02
C VAL A 197 -6.21 -12.94 -14.22
N ARG A 198 -5.04 -12.50 -14.68
CA ARG A 198 -4.43 -13.01 -15.93
C ARG A 198 -3.21 -13.88 -15.70
N ASP A 199 -2.92 -14.23 -14.44
CA ASP A 199 -1.74 -15.00 -14.00
C ASP A 199 -0.42 -14.49 -14.60
N ARG A 200 -0.33 -13.17 -14.82
CA ARG A 200 0.87 -12.57 -15.41
C ARG A 200 1.99 -12.51 -14.37
N GLY A 201 3.20 -12.85 -14.81
CA GLY A 201 4.40 -12.55 -14.03
C GLY A 201 4.58 -11.04 -13.83
N ALA A 202 5.43 -10.64 -12.89
CA ALA A 202 5.56 -9.26 -12.43
C ALA A 202 5.73 -8.24 -13.58
N LEU A 203 6.69 -8.44 -14.48
CA LEU A 203 6.93 -7.54 -15.63
C LEU A 203 5.76 -7.49 -16.61
N GLY A 204 5.09 -8.63 -16.84
CA GLY A 204 3.91 -8.70 -17.69
C GLY A 204 2.74 -7.90 -17.11
N ALA A 205 2.59 -7.93 -15.79
CA ALA A 205 1.58 -7.17 -15.08
C ALA A 205 1.80 -5.65 -15.16
N PHE A 206 3.05 -5.16 -15.11
CA PHE A 206 3.34 -3.73 -15.31
C PHE A 206 2.91 -3.26 -16.71
N ARG A 207 3.27 -4.02 -17.76
CA ARG A 207 2.87 -3.70 -19.14
C ARG A 207 1.35 -3.75 -19.30
N GLY A 208 0.72 -4.76 -18.69
CA GLY A 208 -0.74 -4.91 -18.67
C GLY A 208 -1.46 -3.74 -18.02
N SER A 209 -1.01 -3.35 -16.82
CA SER A 209 -1.58 -2.24 -16.05
C SER A 209 -1.41 -0.91 -16.79
N TRP A 210 -0.22 -0.66 -17.35
CA TRP A 210 0.04 0.55 -18.13
C TRP A 210 -0.88 0.68 -19.35
N ALA A 211 -1.11 -0.43 -20.06
CA ALA A 211 -2.01 -0.46 -21.20
C ALA A 211 -3.48 -0.26 -20.80
N ALA A 212 -3.90 -0.84 -19.66
CA ALA A 212 -5.28 -0.71 -19.17
C ALA A 212 -5.67 0.75 -18.87
N VAL A 213 -4.72 1.56 -18.42
CA VAL A 213 -4.97 2.94 -17.96
C VAL A 213 -4.91 3.97 -19.11
N ARG A 214 -4.20 3.67 -20.21
CA ARG A 214 -3.83 4.63 -21.27
C ARG A 214 -5.01 5.43 -21.86
N GLY A 215 -6.21 4.85 -21.94
CA GLY A 215 -7.40 5.50 -22.54
C GLY A 215 -8.32 6.26 -21.58
N ASN A 216 -8.20 6.08 -20.26
CA ASN A 216 -9.15 6.64 -19.27
C ASN A 216 -8.45 7.31 -18.07
N ARG A 217 -7.22 7.81 -18.26
CA ARG A 217 -6.34 8.34 -17.21
C ARG A 217 -7.01 9.31 -16.24
N LEU A 218 -7.64 10.37 -16.75
CA LEU A 218 -8.24 11.42 -15.90
C LEU A 218 -9.40 10.89 -15.06
N LYS A 219 -10.27 10.06 -15.66
CA LYS A 219 -11.42 9.48 -14.94
C LYS A 219 -10.96 8.48 -13.88
N LEU A 220 -9.95 7.68 -14.20
CA LEU A 220 -9.35 6.73 -13.26
C LEU A 220 -8.59 7.45 -12.15
N ALA A 221 -7.85 8.52 -12.47
CA ALA A 221 -7.17 9.34 -11.49
C ALA A 221 -8.16 9.99 -10.52
N ALA A 222 -9.27 10.55 -11.03
CA ALA A 222 -10.31 11.12 -10.19
C ALA A 222 -10.97 10.06 -9.29
N LEU A 223 -11.35 8.90 -9.86
CA LEU A 223 -11.95 7.81 -9.10
C LEU A 223 -10.99 7.28 -8.03
N ALA A 224 -9.80 6.85 -8.45
CA ALA A 224 -8.83 6.25 -7.55
C ALA A 224 -8.28 7.24 -6.54
N GLY A 225 -8.03 8.49 -6.95
CA GLY A 225 -7.62 9.56 -6.06
C GLY A 225 -8.67 9.81 -4.98
N GLY A 226 -9.96 9.90 -5.36
CA GLY A 226 -11.06 10.00 -4.40
C GLY A 226 -11.11 8.83 -3.42
N LEU A 227 -10.93 7.60 -3.91
CA LEU A 227 -10.90 6.39 -3.07
C LEU A 227 -9.69 6.38 -2.11
N VAL A 228 -8.51 6.82 -2.56
CA VAL A 228 -7.32 6.96 -1.72
C VAL A 228 -7.53 8.02 -0.65
N VAL A 229 -8.12 9.16 -0.99
CA VAL A 229 -8.44 10.20 -0.01
C VAL A 229 -9.41 9.67 1.05
N ILE A 230 -10.49 9.01 0.64
CA ILE A 230 -11.44 8.38 1.58
C ILE A 230 -10.74 7.38 2.50
N ARG A 231 -9.94 6.46 1.92
CA ARG A 231 -9.19 5.48 2.71
C ARG A 231 -8.20 6.16 3.65
N GLY A 232 -7.48 7.16 3.20
CA GLY A 232 -6.51 7.91 3.99
C GLY A 232 -7.15 8.62 5.19
N LEU A 233 -8.30 9.27 4.98
CA LEU A 233 -9.06 9.92 6.05
C LEU A 233 -9.50 8.92 7.13
N VAL A 234 -9.91 7.73 6.71
CA VAL A 234 -10.32 6.65 7.61
C VAL A 234 -9.13 6.08 8.36
N SER A 235 -8.04 5.78 7.65
CA SER A 235 -6.83 5.20 8.24
C SER A 235 -6.13 6.14 9.21
N TRP A 236 -6.25 7.47 9.04
CA TRP A 236 -5.62 8.44 9.92
C TRP A 236 -6.10 8.35 11.39
N VAL A 237 -7.35 7.91 11.60
CA VAL A 237 -7.92 7.69 12.94
C VAL A 237 -7.42 6.38 13.57
N SER A 238 -6.94 5.45 12.75
CA SER A 238 -6.65 4.06 13.13
C SER A 238 -5.19 3.80 13.48
N VAL A 239 -4.26 4.70 13.11
CA VAL A 239 -2.82 4.48 13.31
C VAL A 239 -2.36 5.16 14.60
N PRO A 240 -1.90 4.39 15.61
CA PRO A 240 -1.30 4.97 16.80
C PRO A 240 -0.05 5.76 16.45
N SER A 241 0.21 6.85 17.17
CA SER A 241 1.48 7.57 17.05
C SER A 241 2.63 6.67 17.50
N GLY A 242 3.53 6.29 16.58
CA GLY A 242 4.64 5.38 16.86
C GLY A 242 5.70 5.90 17.85
N TYR A 243 5.59 7.15 18.30
CA TYR A 243 6.57 7.83 19.15
C TYR A 243 6.05 8.14 20.57
N GLY A 244 5.12 7.35 21.10
CA GLY A 244 4.60 7.55 22.46
C GLY A 244 3.88 6.33 23.04
N GLY A 245 3.67 6.34 24.36
CA GLY A 245 2.85 5.35 25.04
C GLY A 245 1.40 5.38 24.55
N TRP A 246 0.78 4.21 24.39
CA TRP A 246 -0.61 4.12 23.96
C TRP A 246 -1.52 4.63 25.07
N SER A 247 -2.32 5.64 24.77
CA SER A 247 -3.39 6.06 25.68
C SER A 247 -4.50 4.99 25.76
N THR A 248 -5.23 4.94 26.87
CA THR A 248 -6.42 4.07 27.02
C THR A 248 -7.44 4.30 25.90
N LEU A 249 -7.60 5.56 25.46
CA LEU A 249 -8.45 5.90 24.33
C LEU A 249 -7.97 5.26 23.02
N GLN A 250 -6.67 5.29 22.74
CA GLN A 250 -6.09 4.64 21.55
C GLN A 250 -6.27 3.12 21.59
N LEU A 251 -6.11 2.48 22.75
CA LEU A 251 -6.36 1.04 22.89
C LEU A 251 -7.81 0.66 22.55
N LEU A 252 -8.78 1.52 22.90
CA LEU A 252 -10.20 1.30 22.58
C LEU A 252 -10.56 1.65 21.13
N LEU A 253 -9.98 2.72 20.57
CA LEU A 253 -10.33 3.19 19.23
C LEU A 253 -9.60 2.44 18.12
N THR A 254 -8.40 1.91 18.36
CA THR A 254 -7.60 1.22 17.33
C THR A 254 -8.34 0.03 16.70
N PRO A 255 -8.94 -0.91 17.47
CA PRO A 255 -9.69 -2.02 16.87
C PRO A 255 -10.88 -1.56 16.01
N ILE A 256 -11.57 -0.50 16.44
CA ILE A 256 -12.68 0.10 15.69
C ILE A 256 -12.14 0.70 14.39
N GLY A 257 -11.06 1.47 14.46
CA GLY A 257 -10.40 2.04 13.29
C GLY A 257 -9.94 0.98 12.30
N LEU A 258 -9.37 -0.12 12.77
CA LEU A 258 -9.00 -1.28 11.94
C LEU A 258 -10.21 -1.93 11.27
N ALA A 259 -11.31 -2.12 12.01
CA ALA A 259 -12.54 -2.66 11.43
C ALA A 259 -13.09 -1.76 10.32
N VAL A 260 -13.14 -0.44 10.56
CA VAL A 260 -13.57 0.55 9.55
C VAL A 260 -12.61 0.56 8.35
N THR A 261 -11.29 0.52 8.60
CA THR A 261 -10.27 0.49 7.55
C THR A 261 -10.40 -0.74 6.67
N ALA A 262 -10.61 -1.92 7.26
CA ALA A 262 -10.82 -3.17 6.53
C ALA A 262 -12.08 -3.12 5.65
N VAL A 263 -13.20 -2.62 6.18
CA VAL A 263 -14.44 -2.42 5.42
C VAL A 263 -14.19 -1.48 4.25
N VAL A 264 -13.58 -0.30 4.49
CA VAL A 264 -13.27 0.66 3.42
C VAL A 264 -12.32 0.06 2.40
N GLY A 265 -11.33 -0.73 2.82
CA GLY A 265 -10.42 -1.47 1.94
C GLY A 265 -11.15 -2.42 1.00
N VAL A 266 -12.17 -3.14 1.49
CA VAL A 266 -13.03 -4.00 0.67
C VAL A 266 -13.80 -3.19 -0.37
N TYR A 267 -14.43 -2.09 0.02
CA TYR A 267 -15.19 -1.22 -0.90
C TYR A 267 -14.28 -0.64 -1.99
N VAL A 268 -13.11 -0.11 -1.60
CA VAL A 268 -12.12 0.41 -2.55
C VAL A 268 -11.70 -0.69 -3.53
N THR A 269 -11.38 -1.88 -3.03
CA THR A 269 -10.95 -3.01 -3.87
C THR A 269 -12.06 -3.45 -4.83
N ALA A 270 -13.31 -3.53 -4.37
CA ALA A 270 -14.45 -3.90 -5.21
C ALA A 270 -14.74 -2.86 -6.31
N ILE A 271 -14.68 -1.56 -5.98
CA ILE A 271 -14.87 -0.49 -6.96
C ILE A 271 -13.74 -0.52 -8.01
N LEU A 272 -12.49 -0.70 -7.60
CA LEU A 272 -11.36 -0.82 -8.54
C LEU A 272 -11.46 -2.09 -9.39
N ALA A 273 -11.90 -3.21 -8.83
CA ALA A 273 -12.15 -4.45 -9.58
C ALA A 273 -13.22 -4.26 -10.67
N ARG A 274 -14.30 -3.53 -10.37
CA ARG A 274 -15.31 -3.17 -11.38
C ARG A 274 -14.79 -2.19 -12.43
N ALA A 275 -13.95 -1.24 -12.04
CA ALA A 275 -13.27 -0.35 -12.97
C ALA A 275 -12.38 -1.15 -13.94
N TYR A 276 -11.60 -2.10 -13.39
CA TYR A 276 -10.72 -2.99 -14.15
C TYR A 276 -11.51 -3.83 -15.17
N ARG A 277 -12.57 -4.51 -14.74
CA ARG A 277 -13.43 -5.33 -15.62
C ARG A 277 -13.98 -4.52 -16.81
N ARG A 278 -14.34 -3.26 -16.62
CA ARG A 278 -14.81 -2.39 -17.72
C ARG A 278 -13.73 -1.99 -18.70
N LEU A 279 -12.49 -1.87 -18.25
CA LEU A 279 -11.35 -1.55 -19.12
C LEU A 279 -10.82 -2.79 -19.85
N ARG A 280 -11.11 -3.98 -19.32
CA ARG A 280 -10.68 -5.29 -19.83
C ARG A 280 -11.89 -6.19 -20.08
N PRO A 281 -12.71 -5.90 -21.11
CA PRO A 281 -13.85 -6.74 -21.44
C PRO A 281 -13.46 -8.15 -21.93
N ASP A 282 -12.17 -8.35 -22.26
CA ASP A 282 -11.59 -9.66 -22.58
C ASP A 282 -11.51 -10.62 -21.38
N VAL A 283 -11.70 -10.12 -20.16
CA VAL A 283 -11.75 -10.94 -18.94
C VAL A 283 -13.20 -11.42 -18.74
N GLY A 284 -13.45 -12.70 -19.07
CA GLY A 284 -14.73 -13.38 -18.85
C GLY A 284 -15.04 -13.68 -17.38
N GLU A 285 -16.23 -14.25 -17.12
CA GLU A 285 -16.71 -14.57 -15.75
C GLU A 285 -16.05 -15.81 -15.14
N THR A 286 -15.48 -16.68 -15.99
CA THR A 286 -14.72 -17.86 -15.60
C THR A 286 -13.26 -17.65 -15.95
N PHE A 287 -12.39 -17.61 -14.94
CA PHE A 287 -10.94 -17.67 -15.15
C PHE A 287 -10.60 -19.12 -15.54
N THR A 288 -10.35 -19.37 -16.82
CA THR A 288 -9.79 -20.61 -17.37
C THR A 288 -8.52 -20.31 -18.13
#